data_AF-A0A945KFZ8-F1
#
_entry.id   AF-A0A945KFZ8-F1
#
_cell.length_a   1.000
_cell.length_b   1.000
_cell.length_c   1.000
_cell.angle_alpha   90.00
_cell.angle_beta   90.00
_cell.angle_gamma   90.00
#
_symmetry.space_group_name_H-M   'P 1'
#
loop_
_entity.id
_entity.type
_entity.pdbx_description
1 polymer ?
#
loop_
_entity_poly.entity_id
_entity_poly.type
_entity_poly.pdbx_seq_one_letter_code
_entity_poly.pdbx_strand_id
1 'polypeptide(L)'
;MAFPGIPEDILGSLEEPNPIDLGVLREAVAAIANPPDAALQAVVDYGRVLLAANTVTNLTGAKDWQTLIESHLLDCIYAAAHLPEDLHIVADWGSGGGLPGLVWAALFPEKQFLLLERNGKKAAFLDEA
;
A
#
# COMPACT_ATOMS: atom_id res chain seq x y z
N MET A 1 -12.88 18.07 -2.97
CA MET A 1 -14.02 17.23 -2.55
C MET A 1 -13.46 16.25 -1.55
N ALA A 2 -14.06 16.10 -0.37
CA ALA A 2 -13.48 15.32 0.73
C ALA A 2 -13.56 13.81 0.46
N PHE A 3 -12.59 13.05 0.99
CA PHE A 3 -12.73 11.62 1.19
C PHE A 3 -13.83 11.40 2.24
N PRO A 4 -14.78 10.48 2.03
CA PRO A 4 -15.92 10.30 2.93
C PRO A 4 -15.54 9.64 4.28
N GLY A 5 -14.28 9.28 4.48
CA GLY A 5 -13.83 8.45 5.59
C GLY A 5 -14.11 6.96 5.35
N ILE A 6 -13.46 6.11 6.14
CA ILE A 6 -13.74 4.67 6.15
C ILE A 6 -14.86 4.41 7.17
N PRO A 7 -15.95 3.71 6.79
CA PRO A 7 -16.99 3.33 7.75
C PRO A 7 -16.44 2.46 8.88
N GLU A 8 -16.78 2.79 10.13
CA GLU A 8 -16.26 2.09 11.34
C GLU A 8 -16.61 0.59 11.35
N ASP A 9 -17.81 0.24 10.86
CA ASP A 9 -18.29 -1.13 10.74
C ASP A 9 -17.45 -1.96 9.78
N ILE A 10 -16.97 -1.33 8.70
CA ILE A 10 -16.09 -1.99 7.73
C ILE A 10 -14.72 -2.22 8.37
N LEU A 11 -14.10 -1.19 8.96
CA LEU A 11 -12.75 -1.31 9.55
C LEU A 11 -12.69 -2.39 10.65
N GLY A 12 -13.73 -2.45 11.50
CA GLY A 12 -13.83 -3.46 12.55
C GLY A 12 -14.17 -4.88 12.06
N SER A 13 -14.65 -5.01 10.81
CA SER A 13 -15.00 -6.29 10.19
C SER A 13 -13.87 -6.89 9.35
N LEU A 14 -12.82 -6.10 9.03
CA LEU A 14 -11.68 -6.60 8.29
C LEU A 14 -10.99 -7.67 9.13
N GLU A 15 -10.88 -8.88 8.58
CA GLU A 15 -10.12 -9.96 9.21
C GLU A 15 -8.71 -9.47 9.57
N GLU A 16 -8.19 -9.94 10.70
CA GLU A 16 -6.80 -9.68 11.04
C GLU A 16 -5.88 -10.36 10.02
N PRO A 17 -4.70 -9.79 9.78
CA PRO A 17 -3.74 -10.37 8.87
C PRO A 17 -3.45 -11.83 9.18
N ASN A 18 -3.57 -12.68 8.17
CA ASN A 18 -3.18 -14.06 8.33
C ASN A 18 -1.64 -14.11 8.44
N PRO A 19 -1.06 -14.85 9.39
CA PRO A 19 0.39 -15.09 9.43
C PRO A 19 0.97 -15.59 8.10
N ILE A 20 0.16 -16.26 7.27
CA ILE A 20 0.53 -16.67 5.91
C ILE A 20 0.85 -15.46 5.02
N ASP A 21 0.09 -14.37 5.12
CA ASP A 21 0.24 -13.17 4.27
C ASP A 21 1.59 -12.49 4.52
N LEU A 22 1.97 -12.35 5.79
CA LEU A 22 3.29 -11.84 6.18
C LEU A 22 4.41 -12.74 5.64
N GLY A 23 4.20 -14.06 5.65
CA GLY A 23 5.15 -15.02 5.07
C GLY A 23 5.34 -14.80 3.57
N VAL A 24 4.24 -14.63 2.83
CA VAL A 24 4.26 -14.38 1.38
C VAL A 24 4.96 -13.07 1.05
N LEU A 25 4.63 -11.97 1.73
CA LEU A 25 5.28 -10.68 1.49
C LEU A 25 6.77 -10.71 1.87
N ARG A 26 7.13 -11.41 2.96
CA ARG A 26 8.52 -11.61 3.36
C ARG A 26 9.32 -12.34 2.29
N GLU A 27 8.77 -13.43 1.78
CA GLU A 27 9.42 -14.21 0.72
C GLU A 27 9.64 -13.35 -0.53
N ALA A 28 8.63 -12.57 -0.93
CA ALA A 28 8.70 -11.68 -2.09
C ALA A 28 9.76 -10.58 -1.92
N VAL A 29 9.83 -9.94 -0.75
CA VAL A 29 10.77 -8.84 -0.53
C VAL A 29 12.20 -9.30 -0.29
N ALA A 30 12.43 -10.53 0.19
CA ALA A 30 13.75 -11.02 0.59
C ALA A 30 14.81 -10.99 -0.53
N ALA A 31 14.38 -11.04 -1.80
CA ALA A 31 15.29 -10.92 -2.95
C ALA A 31 15.68 -9.47 -3.28
N ILE A 32 15.03 -8.49 -2.65
CA ILE A 32 15.08 -7.06 -2.97
C ILE A 32 15.65 -6.27 -1.79
N ALA A 33 15.16 -6.56 -0.59
CA ALA A 33 15.52 -5.89 0.64
C ALA A 33 15.35 -6.82 1.85
N ASN A 34 15.88 -6.39 2.99
CA ASN A 34 15.66 -7.07 4.27
C ASN A 34 15.00 -6.11 5.28
N PRO A 35 13.73 -5.70 5.05
CA PRO A 35 13.04 -4.79 5.93
C PRO A 35 12.70 -5.45 7.28
N PRO A 36 12.58 -4.69 8.37
CA PRO A 36 12.10 -5.22 9.64
C PRO A 36 10.65 -5.69 9.53
N ASP A 37 10.26 -6.62 10.39
CA ASP A 37 8.89 -7.16 10.45
C ASP A 37 7.81 -6.07 10.57
N ALA A 38 8.13 -4.99 11.29
CA ALA A 38 7.23 -3.85 11.44
C ALA A 38 6.89 -3.16 10.11
N ALA A 39 7.81 -3.15 9.14
CA ALA A 39 7.55 -2.58 7.82
C ALA A 39 6.62 -3.48 7.00
N LEU A 40 6.81 -4.81 7.06
CA LEU A 40 5.89 -5.76 6.43
C LEU A 40 4.49 -5.69 7.05
N GLN A 41 4.42 -5.55 8.38
CA GLN A 41 3.16 -5.34 9.08
C GLN A 41 2.49 -4.04 8.64
N ALA A 42 3.24 -2.94 8.48
CA ALA A 42 2.69 -1.69 7.97
C ALA A 42 2.12 -1.82 6.55
N VAL A 43 2.77 -2.58 5.65
CA VAL A 43 2.23 -2.85 4.29
C VAL A 43 0.90 -3.60 4.36
N VAL A 44 0.80 -4.58 5.26
CA VAL A 44 -0.41 -5.35 5.50
C VAL A 44 -1.53 -4.49 6.08
N ASP A 45 -1.23 -3.71 7.11
CA ASP A 45 -2.20 -2.82 7.75
C ASP A 45 -2.70 -1.76 6.76
N TYR A 46 -1.80 -1.22 5.96
CA TYR A 46 -2.14 -0.33 4.85
C TYR A 46 -3.07 -1.01 3.83
N GLY A 47 -2.79 -2.27 3.47
CA GLY A 47 -3.68 -3.04 2.59
C GLY A 47 -5.11 -3.11 3.12
N ARG A 48 -5.28 -3.29 4.44
CA ARG A 48 -6.61 -3.34 5.08
C ARG A 48 -7.34 -2.01 4.96
N VAL A 49 -6.65 -0.92 5.29
CA VAL A 49 -7.14 0.46 5.12
C VAL A 49 -7.56 0.69 3.66
N LEU A 50 -6.71 0.31 2.70
CA LEU A 50 -6.95 0.47 1.27
C LEU A 50 -8.18 -0.33 0.80
N LEU A 51 -8.33 -1.59 1.22
CA LEU A 51 -9.48 -2.42 0.85
C LEU A 51 -10.80 -1.85 1.39
N ALA A 52 -10.80 -1.38 2.64
CA ALA A 52 -11.98 -0.75 3.24
C ALA A 52 -12.31 0.58 2.58
N ALA A 53 -11.32 1.44 2.34
CA ALA A 53 -11.50 2.69 1.63
C ALA A 53 -12.00 2.47 0.19
N ASN A 54 -11.65 1.33 -0.43
CA ASN A 54 -12.11 0.97 -1.77
C ASN A 54 -13.64 0.81 -1.87
N THR A 55 -14.32 0.56 -0.75
CA THR A 55 -15.78 0.41 -0.69
C THR A 55 -16.53 1.73 -0.88
N VAL A 56 -15.89 2.85 -0.53
CA VAL A 56 -16.47 4.20 -0.59
C VAL A 56 -15.88 5.07 -1.69
N THR A 57 -14.65 4.80 -2.11
CA THR A 57 -13.97 5.47 -3.21
C THR A 57 -13.22 4.44 -4.04
N ASN A 58 -13.41 4.41 -5.36
CA ASN A 58 -12.67 3.49 -6.24
C ASN A 58 -11.18 3.87 -6.31
N LEU A 59 -10.38 3.27 -5.43
CA LEU A 59 -8.95 3.45 -5.27
C LEU A 59 -8.15 2.39 -6.05
N THR A 60 -8.62 1.14 -6.04
CA THR A 60 -8.00 0.00 -6.73
C THR A 60 -9.04 -0.90 -7.40
N GLY A 61 -8.57 -1.78 -8.29
CA GLY A 61 -9.43 -2.80 -8.91
C GLY A 61 -9.74 -4.00 -8.02
N ALA A 62 -9.02 -4.16 -6.90
CA ALA A 62 -9.18 -5.29 -5.99
C ALA A 62 -10.53 -5.25 -5.25
N LYS A 63 -11.19 -6.41 -5.20
CA LYS A 63 -12.51 -6.57 -4.55
C LYS A 63 -12.44 -7.36 -3.25
N ASP A 64 -11.33 -8.04 -3.02
CA ASP A 64 -11.08 -8.87 -1.86
C ASP A 64 -9.59 -8.82 -1.50
N TRP A 65 -9.28 -9.34 -0.32
CA TRP A 65 -7.95 -9.36 0.27
C TRP A 65 -6.93 -10.14 -0.58
N GLN A 66 -7.33 -11.31 -1.07
CA GLN A 66 -6.46 -12.16 -1.88
C GLN A 66 -6.03 -11.44 -3.17
N THR A 67 -6.99 -10.83 -3.88
CA THR A 67 -6.71 -10.05 -5.09
C THR A 67 -5.81 -8.86 -4.77
N LEU A 68 -6.02 -8.19 -3.63
CA LEU A 68 -5.19 -7.07 -3.22
C LEU A 68 -3.73 -7.49 -2.99
N ILE A 69 -3.50 -8.61 -2.29
CA ILE A 69 -2.14 -9.13 -2.08
C ILE A 69 -1.52 -9.50 -3.44
N GLU A 70 -2.18 -10.38 -4.19
CA GLU A 70 -1.61 -11.01 -5.38
C GLU A 70 -1.40 -10.03 -6.53
N SER A 71 -2.36 -9.15 -6.77
CA SER A 71 -2.35 -8.28 -7.95
C SER A 71 -1.83 -6.87 -7.67
N HIS A 72 -1.70 -6.46 -6.41
CA HIS A 72 -1.33 -5.08 -6.07
C HIS A 72 -0.11 -5.03 -5.13
N LEU A 73 -0.16 -5.62 -3.94
CA LEU A 73 0.96 -5.53 -2.98
C LEU A 73 2.20 -6.26 -3.48
N LEU A 74 2.05 -7.48 -3.99
CA LEU A 74 3.17 -8.24 -4.58
C LEU A 74 3.72 -7.55 -5.83
N ASP A 75 2.86 -7.00 -6.69
CA ASP A 75 3.29 -6.25 -7.87
C ASP A 75 4.15 -5.03 -7.48
N CYS A 76 3.72 -4.29 -6.45
CA CYS A 76 4.52 -3.19 -5.88
C CYS A 76 5.88 -3.70 -5.38
N ILE A 77 5.91 -4.78 -4.60
CA ILE A 77 7.16 -5.34 -4.07
C ILE A 77 8.09 -5.73 -5.21
N TYR A 78 7.64 -6.50 -6.20
CA TYR A 78 8.49 -6.95 -7.30
C TYR A 78 9.00 -5.79 -8.15
N ALA A 79 8.17 -4.75 -8.37
CA ALA A 79 8.61 -3.56 -9.08
C ALA A 79 9.76 -2.82 -8.35
N ALA A 80 9.86 -2.94 -7.02
CA ALA A 80 10.94 -2.34 -6.24
C ALA A 80 12.33 -2.90 -6.58
N ALA A 81 12.41 -4.11 -7.16
CA ALA A 81 13.67 -4.71 -7.60
C ALA A 81 14.40 -3.88 -8.67
N HIS A 82 13.71 -2.93 -9.30
CA HIS A 82 14.24 -2.07 -10.34
C HIS A 82 14.62 -0.67 -9.84
N LEU A 83 14.49 -0.39 -8.54
CA LEU A 83 14.91 0.89 -7.97
C LEU A 83 16.45 0.98 -7.95
N PRO A 84 17.04 2.08 -8.46
CA PRO A 84 18.46 2.33 -8.32
C PRO A 84 18.90 2.38 -6.85
N GLU A 85 20.09 1.88 -6.55
CA GLU A 85 20.63 1.87 -5.18
C GLU A 85 20.83 3.30 -4.62
N ASP A 86 21.19 4.25 -5.49
CA ASP A 86 21.42 5.66 -5.17
C ASP A 86 20.14 6.52 -5.25
N LEU A 87 18.97 5.89 -5.37
CA LEU A 87 17.69 6.57 -5.41
C LEU A 87 17.31 7.10 -4.02
N HIS A 88 17.15 8.42 -3.92
CA HIS A 88 16.78 9.08 -2.66
C HIS A 88 15.35 9.64 -2.64
N ILE A 89 14.83 10.08 -3.79
CA ILE A 89 13.52 10.69 -3.93
C ILE A 89 12.77 10.02 -5.07
N VAL A 90 11.55 9.59 -4.81
CA VAL A 90 10.65 8.95 -5.76
C VAL A 90 9.38 9.77 -5.88
N ALA A 91 8.96 10.08 -7.10
CA ALA A 91 7.65 10.66 -7.35
C ALA A 91 6.74 9.59 -7.97
N ASP A 92 5.66 9.28 -7.28
CA ASP A 92 4.62 8.37 -7.75
C ASP A 92 3.53 9.20 -8.47
N TRP A 93 3.50 9.13 -9.80
CA TRP A 93 2.59 9.94 -10.61
C TRP A 93 1.27 9.21 -10.85
N GLY A 94 0.19 9.75 -10.32
CA GLY A 94 -1.12 9.11 -10.35
C GLY A 94 -1.25 8.05 -9.25
N SER A 95 -0.75 8.36 -8.05
CA SER A 95 -0.66 7.42 -6.92
C SER A 95 -2.00 6.81 -6.55
N GLY A 96 -3.13 7.48 -6.85
CA GLY A 96 -4.46 6.94 -6.66
C GLY A 96 -4.71 6.48 -5.22
N GLY A 97 -4.76 5.16 -5.03
CA GLY A 97 -4.81 4.50 -3.73
C GLY A 97 -3.43 4.21 -3.14
N GLY A 98 -2.44 5.08 -3.34
CA GLY A 98 -1.10 5.04 -2.74
C GLY A 98 -0.15 3.97 -3.28
N LEU A 99 -0.44 3.38 -4.43
CA LEU A 99 0.37 2.29 -5.00
C LEU A 99 1.17 2.79 -6.23
N PRO A 100 2.48 2.50 -6.32
CA PRO A 100 3.29 1.73 -5.36
C PRO A 100 3.86 2.55 -4.19
N GLY A 101 3.70 3.88 -4.19
CA GLY A 101 4.47 4.78 -3.34
C GLY A 101 4.40 4.53 -1.83
N LEU A 102 3.23 4.25 -1.25
CA LEU A 102 3.09 3.98 0.19
C LEU A 102 3.65 2.60 0.59
N VAL A 103 3.52 1.60 -0.28
CA VAL A 103 4.15 0.28 -0.05
C VAL A 103 5.67 0.45 -0.02
N TRP A 104 6.23 1.19 -0.97
CA TRP A 104 7.67 1.45 -0.99
C TRP A 104 8.13 2.33 0.17
N ALA A 105 7.34 3.31 0.59
CA ALA A 105 7.65 4.13 1.76
C ALA A 105 7.77 3.30 3.04
N ALA A 106 6.92 2.27 3.20
CA ALA A 106 7.04 1.35 4.33
C ALA A 106 8.31 0.47 4.25
N LEU A 107 8.65 -0.02 3.06
CA LEU A 107 9.78 -0.94 2.86
C LEU A 107 11.15 -0.25 2.83
N PHE A 108 11.19 1.02 2.40
CA PHE A 108 12.41 1.81 2.22
C PHE A 108 12.30 3.15 2.96
N PRO A 109 12.24 3.14 4.31
CA PRO A 109 11.98 4.34 5.11
C PRO A 109 13.07 5.42 5.00
N GLU A 110 14.24 5.07 4.47
CA GLU A 110 15.33 6.01 4.19
C GLU A 110 15.11 6.86 2.92
N LYS A 111 14.16 6.49 2.06
CA LYS A 111 13.83 7.19 0.82
C LYS A 111 12.63 8.12 1.01
N GLN A 112 12.58 9.21 0.25
CA GLN A 112 11.44 10.13 0.24
C GLN A 112 10.50 9.78 -0.90
N PHE A 113 9.20 9.68 -0.59
CA PHE A 113 8.16 9.39 -1.58
C PHE A 113 7.21 10.58 -1.68
N LEU A 114 7.03 11.08 -2.89
CA LEU A 114 6.08 12.14 -3.24
C LEU A 114 4.92 11.51 -4.00
N LEU A 115 3.73 11.55 -3.40
CA LEU A 115 2.51 11.03 -4.02
C LEU A 115 1.79 12.16 -4.76
N LEU A 116 1.57 11.98 -6.06
CA LEU A 116 0.96 12.99 -6.92
C LEU A 116 -0.38 12.47 -7.43
N GLU A 117 -1.48 13.05 -6.97
CA GLU A 117 -2.82 12.67 -7.39
C GLU A 117 -3.68 13.88 -7.75
N ARG A 118 -4.31 13.83 -8.94
CA ARG A 118 -5.14 14.92 -9.46
C ARG A 118 -6.55 14.87 -8.87
N ASN A 119 -7.07 13.68 -8.60
CA ASN A 119 -8.42 13.49 -8.08
C ASN A 119 -8.46 13.85 -6.60
N GLY A 120 -9.13 14.96 -6.27
CA GLY A 120 -9.19 15.47 -4.89
C GLY A 120 -9.74 14.49 -3.86
N LYS A 121 -10.61 13.52 -4.22
CA LYS A 121 -11.06 12.49 -3.27
C LYS A 121 -9.96 11.49 -2.95
N LYS A 122 -9.19 11.08 -3.97
CA LYS A 122 -8.08 10.15 -3.82
C LYS A 122 -6.91 10.81 -3.10
N ALA A 123 -6.62 12.08 -3.43
CA ALA A 123 -5.65 12.88 -2.69
C ALA A 123 -6.02 13.01 -1.20
N ALA A 124 -7.29 13.29 -0.89
CA ALA A 124 -7.75 13.34 0.50
C ALA A 124 -7.65 11.98 1.23
N PHE A 125 -7.83 10.85 0.52
CA PHE A 125 -7.53 9.53 1.09
C PHE A 125 -6.05 9.39 1.44
N LEU A 126 -5.14 9.82 0.55
CA LEU A 126 -3.70 9.75 0.80
C LEU A 126 -3.24 10.60 1.99
N ASP A 127 -3.92 11.72 2.26
CA ASP A 127 -3.64 12.56 3.43
C ASP A 127 -4.06 11.90 4.76
N GLU A 128 -4.98 10.95 4.72
CA GLU A 128 -5.51 10.22 5.90
C GLU A 128 -4.86 8.84 6.11
N ALA A 129 -4.19 8.30 5.08
CA ALA A 129 -3.71 6.93 5.01
C ALA A 129 -2.37 6.66 5.71
#